data_AF-A0AAV8DMZ3-F1
#
_entry.id   AF-A0AAV8DMZ3-F1
#
_cell.length_a   1.000
_cell.length_b   1.000
_cell.length_c   1.000
_cell.angle_alpha   90.00
_cell.angle_beta   90.00
_cell.angle_gamma   90.00
#
_symmetry.space_group_name_H-M   'P 1'
#
loop_
_entity.id
_entity.type
_entity.pdbx_description
1 polymer ?
#
loop_
_entity_poly.entity_id
_entity_poly.type
_entity_poly.pdbx_seq_one_letter_code
_entity_poly.pdbx_strand_id
1 'polypeptide(L)'
;MGVQSTENVEEFNQSRLFYLSGDVLEAVITKVPTVDLIPASRVSREWYLAVHSSLRHHPRRLPWLLLYNYLPPNILRYSVHAFDPASRTWLSILLRRSSCAPLNHVPARLLSGSSGDRLHALSISNMAISEDPFSARWHMNFEPPKVWRQDAVLAEVGRWVVITGRCLIPLYGEEELRSVEVYDKSTSTWQMAESMPVQFDGSTSATSLSVAASDENLYVMERKTGVVSWFDPKHRNWGPTCQLKSCHDVSSWAVAVGCAKKLLVAGMGAMHESKLSVRIWEVNGEHLQVEDDKCEVMPTEMVNQLFPDNVGDDATWHGWSVEVCGTEHGGYVYNPSVVRNGAVFYELEDDEEGNIVRRWEWVPLPETVGDNLMGRIEVGCSKVGLSDLSGLSL
;
A
#
# COMPACT_ATOMS: atom_id res chain seq x y z
N MET A 1 -27.54 32.06 -79.16
CA MET A 1 -28.53 31.40 -78.27
C MET A 1 -27.98 30.01 -77.98
N GLY A 2 -27.58 29.61 -76.78
CA GLY A 2 -27.60 30.23 -75.46
C GLY A 2 -26.37 29.79 -74.64
N VAL A 3 -26.18 30.49 -73.52
CA VAL A 3 -25.07 30.44 -72.56
C VAL A 3 -25.39 29.43 -71.44
N GLN A 4 -24.35 29.07 -70.65
CA GLN A 4 -24.33 28.43 -69.31
C GLN A 4 -23.95 26.94 -69.34
N SER A 5 -23.09 26.39 -68.47
CA SER A 5 -22.49 26.90 -67.22
C SER A 5 -21.35 25.98 -66.78
N THR A 6 -20.28 26.59 -66.27
CA THR A 6 -19.20 26.01 -65.47
C THR A 6 -19.70 25.68 -64.07
N GLU A 7 -19.56 24.44 -63.60
CA GLU A 7 -19.56 24.05 -62.16
C GLU A 7 -18.81 22.71 -62.05
N ASN A 8 -17.67 22.71 -61.33
CA ASN A 8 -17.51 22.11 -59.99
C ASN A 8 -17.31 20.57 -60.05
N VAL A 9 -16.42 19.93 -59.31
CA VAL A 9 -15.50 20.29 -58.23
C VAL A 9 -14.58 19.07 -58.09
N GLU A 10 -13.35 19.33 -57.68
CA GLU A 10 -12.35 18.39 -57.19
C GLU A 10 -12.97 17.21 -56.42
N GLU A 11 -12.88 16.00 -56.98
CA GLU A 11 -13.12 14.77 -56.24
C GLU A 11 -11.89 14.51 -55.37
N PHE A 12 -11.89 15.19 -54.22
CA PHE A 12 -11.04 14.95 -53.07
C PHE A 12 -11.11 13.47 -52.68
N ASN A 13 -10.13 12.68 -53.13
CA ASN A 13 -9.77 11.42 -52.50
C ASN A 13 -9.10 11.73 -51.15
N GLN A 14 -9.88 12.29 -50.22
CA GLN A 14 -9.54 12.25 -48.79
C GLN A 14 -9.79 10.82 -48.34
N SER A 15 -8.70 10.08 -48.22
CA SER A 15 -8.62 8.84 -47.46
C SER A 15 -9.40 9.02 -46.16
N ARG A 16 -10.53 8.33 -46.00
CA ARG A 16 -11.28 8.27 -44.74
C ARG A 16 -10.37 7.62 -43.70
N LEU A 17 -9.55 8.43 -43.04
CA LEU A 17 -9.02 8.11 -41.71
C LEU A 17 -10.27 7.86 -40.85
N PHE A 18 -10.50 6.60 -40.51
CA PHE A 18 -11.53 6.22 -39.54
C PHE A 18 -11.10 6.79 -38.18
N TYR A 19 -11.49 8.03 -37.91
CA TYR A 19 -11.42 8.59 -36.57
C TYR A 19 -12.29 7.71 -35.69
N LEU A 20 -11.66 6.93 -34.82
CA LEU A 20 -12.36 6.27 -33.73
C LEU A 20 -13.05 7.39 -32.93
N SER A 21 -14.36 7.31 -32.83
CA SER A 21 -15.13 8.16 -31.94
C SER A 21 -14.51 8.11 -30.53
N GLY A 22 -14.46 9.25 -29.83
CA GLY A 22 -13.72 9.38 -28.57
C GLY A 22 -14.14 8.38 -27.49
N ASP A 23 -15.42 7.99 -27.49
CA ASP A 23 -16.02 6.95 -26.65
C ASP A 23 -15.47 5.54 -26.96
N VAL A 24 -15.33 5.21 -28.24
CA VAL A 24 -14.75 3.92 -28.67
C VAL A 24 -13.27 3.85 -28.30
N LEU A 25 -12.53 4.96 -28.50
CA LEU A 25 -11.12 5.03 -28.14
C LEU A 25 -10.92 4.86 -26.63
N GLU A 26 -11.73 5.54 -25.82
CA GLU A 26 -11.72 5.38 -24.36
C GLU A 26 -12.06 3.94 -23.96
N ALA A 27 -13.09 3.32 -24.55
CA ALA A 27 -13.45 1.93 -24.30
C ALA A 27 -12.32 0.95 -24.64
N VAL A 28 -11.61 1.13 -25.76
CA VAL A 28 -10.45 0.31 -26.12
C VAL A 28 -9.33 0.50 -25.10
N ILE A 29 -8.97 1.74 -24.79
CA ILE A 29 -7.91 2.08 -23.83
C ILE A 29 -8.23 1.49 -22.47
N THR A 30 -9.49 1.44 -22.03
CA THR A 30 -9.83 0.83 -20.72
C THR A 30 -9.44 -0.64 -20.58
N LYS A 31 -9.25 -1.35 -21.70
CA LYS A 31 -8.86 -2.77 -21.74
C LYS A 31 -7.37 -3.00 -21.96
N VAL A 32 -6.61 -1.97 -22.30
CA VAL A 32 -5.16 -2.07 -22.55
C VAL A 32 -4.40 -2.10 -21.20
N PRO A 33 -3.41 -2.99 -21.03
CA PRO A 33 -2.57 -3.00 -19.82
C PRO A 33 -1.96 -1.62 -19.55
N THR A 34 -1.84 -1.24 -18.28
CA THR A 34 -1.43 0.13 -17.93
C THR A 34 -0.02 0.46 -18.44
N VAL A 35 0.87 -0.54 -18.52
CA VAL A 35 2.22 -0.40 -19.09
C VAL A 35 2.21 -0.01 -20.57
N ASP A 36 1.25 -0.50 -21.34
CA ASP A 36 1.13 -0.23 -22.77
C ASP A 36 0.46 1.13 -23.06
N LEU A 37 -0.04 1.80 -22.01
CA LEU A 37 -0.61 3.14 -22.15
C LEU A 37 0.45 4.22 -22.38
N ILE A 38 1.72 3.97 -22.02
CA ILE A 38 2.80 4.93 -22.29
C ILE A 38 2.98 5.16 -23.79
N PRO A 39 3.25 4.14 -24.63
CA PRO A 39 3.35 4.36 -26.07
C PRO A 39 2.04 4.87 -26.67
N ALA A 40 0.88 4.39 -26.17
CA ALA A 40 -0.43 4.84 -26.61
C ALA A 40 -0.64 6.37 -26.40
N SER A 41 -0.19 6.90 -25.27
CA SER A 41 -0.29 8.33 -24.93
C SER A 41 0.51 9.25 -25.87
N ARG A 42 1.43 8.70 -26.66
CA ARG A 42 2.32 9.43 -27.58
C ARG A 42 1.83 9.42 -29.03
N VAL A 43 0.72 8.74 -29.33
CA VAL A 43 0.20 8.58 -30.70
C VAL A 43 -0.39 9.89 -31.23
N SER A 44 -1.26 10.54 -30.45
CA SER A 44 -1.94 11.79 -30.81
C SER A 44 -2.52 12.47 -29.56
N ARG A 45 -3.06 13.68 -29.72
CA ARG A 45 -3.72 14.41 -28.62
C ARG A 45 -4.96 13.69 -28.11
N GLU A 46 -5.75 13.10 -29.01
CA GLU A 46 -6.97 12.39 -28.68
C GLU A 46 -6.67 11.13 -27.88
N TRP A 47 -5.63 10.39 -28.26
CA TRP A 47 -5.12 9.25 -27.50
C TRP A 47 -4.59 9.66 -26.14
N TYR A 48 -3.81 10.74 -26.07
CA TYR A 48 -3.34 11.28 -24.80
C TYR A 48 -4.51 11.60 -23.85
N LEU A 49 -5.54 12.29 -24.34
CA LEU A 49 -6.72 12.63 -23.53
C LEU A 49 -7.51 11.39 -23.10
N ALA A 50 -7.72 10.43 -23.99
CA ALA A 50 -8.43 9.19 -23.69
C ALA A 50 -7.64 8.32 -22.70
N VAL A 51 -6.31 8.25 -22.82
CA VAL A 51 -5.44 7.61 -21.82
C VAL A 51 -5.59 8.30 -20.47
N HIS A 52 -5.44 9.62 -20.39
CA HIS A 52 -5.58 10.36 -19.12
C HIS A 52 -6.96 10.23 -18.49
N SER A 53 -8.03 10.17 -19.29
CA SER A 53 -9.38 9.88 -18.83
C SER A 53 -9.46 8.48 -18.22
N SER A 54 -8.94 7.47 -18.93
CA SER A 54 -8.98 6.06 -18.50
C SER A 54 -8.26 5.77 -17.18
N LEU A 55 -7.21 6.53 -16.83
CA LEU A 55 -6.50 6.40 -15.54
C LEU A 55 -7.37 6.83 -14.36
N ARG A 56 -8.35 7.71 -14.61
CA ARG A 56 -9.33 8.15 -13.64
C ARG A 56 -10.53 7.23 -13.58
N HIS A 57 -10.58 6.13 -14.30
CA HIS A 57 -11.72 5.22 -14.31
C HIS A 57 -11.35 3.89 -13.69
N HIS A 58 -12.35 3.21 -13.12
CA HIS A 58 -12.20 1.82 -12.71
C HIS A 58 -11.80 0.97 -13.94
N PRO A 59 -10.87 0.00 -13.82
CA PRO A 59 -10.19 -0.48 -12.60
C PRO A 59 -8.89 0.24 -12.22
N ARG A 60 -8.46 1.28 -12.95
CA ARG A 60 -7.14 1.91 -12.75
C ARG A 60 -7.00 2.82 -11.53
N ARG A 61 -8.11 3.05 -10.83
CA ARG A 61 -8.10 3.68 -9.49
C ARG A 61 -7.61 2.74 -8.39
N LEU A 62 -7.64 1.43 -8.64
CA LEU A 62 -7.21 0.41 -7.67
C LEU A 62 -5.69 0.45 -7.48
N PRO A 63 -5.20 0.27 -6.24
CA PRO A 63 -3.77 0.29 -5.99
C PRO A 63 -3.12 -0.97 -6.54
N TRP A 64 -1.88 -0.84 -7.01
CA TRP A 64 -1.06 -1.98 -7.40
C TRP A 64 -0.47 -2.63 -6.15
N LEU A 65 -0.38 -3.96 -6.15
CA LEU A 65 0.36 -4.71 -5.13
C LEU A 65 1.85 -4.69 -5.49
N LEU A 66 2.69 -4.29 -4.54
CA LEU A 66 4.13 -4.16 -4.71
C LEU A 66 4.84 -5.11 -3.75
N LEU A 67 5.70 -5.96 -4.31
CA LEU A 67 6.56 -6.88 -3.57
C LEU A 67 8.01 -6.48 -3.78
N TYR A 68 8.63 -6.00 -2.72
CA TYR A 68 10.02 -5.57 -2.73
C TYR A 68 10.89 -6.69 -2.19
N ASN A 69 11.71 -7.29 -3.04
CA ASN A 69 12.58 -8.41 -2.68
C ASN A 69 14.03 -7.94 -2.56
N TYR A 70 14.59 -8.08 -1.36
CA TYR A 70 15.96 -7.71 -1.04
C TYR A 70 16.78 -8.91 -0.62
N LEU A 71 17.99 -9.06 -1.17
CA LEU A 71 18.92 -10.13 -0.82
C LEU A 71 20.04 -9.60 0.09
N PRO A 72 20.08 -9.98 1.38
CA PRO A 72 21.25 -9.81 2.22
C PRO A 72 22.37 -10.80 1.81
N PRO A 73 23.67 -10.48 1.96
CA PRO A 73 24.27 -9.18 2.29
C PRO A 73 24.66 -8.36 1.05
N ASN A 74 24.48 -8.89 -0.15
CA ASN A 74 24.82 -8.22 -1.41
C ASN A 74 23.62 -7.43 -1.96
N ILE A 75 23.41 -6.23 -1.38
CA ILE A 75 22.38 -5.22 -1.69
C ILE A 75 22.59 -4.59 -3.09
N LEU A 76 23.22 -5.29 -4.04
CA LEU A 76 23.53 -4.77 -5.37
C LEU A 76 22.36 -4.91 -6.35
N ARG A 77 21.37 -5.72 -6.00
CA ARG A 77 20.15 -5.95 -6.78
C ARG A 77 18.99 -6.15 -5.82
N TYR A 78 17.93 -5.39 -6.04
CA TYR A 78 16.61 -5.71 -5.50
C TYR A 78 15.66 -5.79 -6.69
N SER A 79 14.67 -6.67 -6.58
CA SER A 79 13.60 -6.76 -7.57
C SER A 79 12.32 -6.26 -6.96
N VAL A 80 11.53 -5.58 -7.79
CA VAL A 80 10.18 -5.19 -7.44
C VAL A 80 9.26 -5.97 -8.36
N HIS A 81 8.36 -6.75 -7.78
CA HIS A 81 7.27 -7.37 -8.52
C HIS A 81 6.02 -6.55 -8.25
N ALA A 82 5.38 -6.07 -9.30
CA ALA A 82 4.25 -5.17 -9.21
C ALA A 82 3.05 -5.78 -9.95
N PHE A 83 1.94 -5.99 -9.25
CA PHE A 83 0.72 -6.54 -9.85
C PHE A 83 -0.20 -5.41 -10.28
N ASP A 84 -0.53 -5.37 -11.57
CA ASP A 84 -1.53 -4.44 -12.11
C ASP A 84 -2.93 -5.06 -11.96
N PRO A 85 -3.81 -4.51 -11.11
CA PRO A 85 -5.17 -5.02 -10.94
C PRO A 85 -6.05 -4.84 -12.19
N ALA A 86 -5.69 -3.93 -13.11
CA ALA A 86 -6.45 -3.71 -14.33
C ALA A 86 -6.24 -4.81 -15.37
N SER A 87 -4.99 -5.25 -15.55
CA SER A 87 -4.63 -6.32 -16.50
C SER A 87 -4.51 -7.70 -15.86
N ARG A 88 -4.47 -7.79 -14.52
CA ARG A 88 -4.19 -9.01 -13.75
C ARG A 88 -2.84 -9.63 -14.08
N THR A 89 -1.84 -8.79 -14.32
CA THR A 89 -0.50 -9.25 -14.70
C THR A 89 0.56 -8.71 -13.75
N TRP A 90 1.55 -9.54 -13.46
CA TRP A 90 2.75 -9.14 -12.76
C TRP A 90 3.77 -8.51 -13.70
N LEU A 91 4.29 -7.37 -13.30
CA LEU A 91 5.46 -6.72 -13.88
C LEU A 91 6.66 -6.98 -12.96
N SER A 92 7.73 -7.55 -13.51
CA SER A 92 8.98 -7.79 -12.77
C SER A 92 10.02 -6.76 -13.16
N ILE A 93 10.39 -5.90 -12.22
CA ILE A 93 11.35 -4.82 -12.43
C ILE A 93 12.64 -5.20 -11.72
N LEU A 94 13.70 -5.44 -12.50
CA LEU A 94 15.03 -5.66 -11.96
C LEU A 94 15.78 -4.32 -11.90
N LEU A 95 15.93 -3.79 -10.70
CA LEU A 95 16.62 -2.52 -10.51
C LEU A 95 18.11 -2.78 -10.21
N ARG A 96 18.96 -2.28 -11.10
CA ARG A 96 20.40 -2.20 -10.87
C ARG A 96 20.71 -0.84 -10.27
N ARG A 97 21.44 -0.81 -9.15
CA ARG A 97 21.92 0.44 -8.55
C ARG A 97 22.63 1.29 -9.60
N SER A 98 22.14 2.52 -9.82
CA SER A 98 22.88 3.57 -10.53
C SER A 98 23.63 4.43 -9.52
N SER A 99 24.95 4.56 -9.74
CA SER A 99 25.97 5.56 -9.34
C SER A 99 25.89 6.43 -8.07
N CYS A 100 24.77 6.59 -7.36
CA CYS A 100 24.64 7.42 -6.16
C CYS A 100 24.68 6.55 -4.90
N ALA A 101 25.87 6.49 -4.30
CA ALA A 101 26.29 5.71 -3.13
C ALA A 101 25.64 6.17 -1.80
N PRO A 102 26.04 5.61 -0.63
CA PRO A 102 26.49 4.25 -0.30
C PRO A 102 25.32 3.44 0.31
N LEU A 103 25.54 2.39 1.12
CA LEU A 103 24.89 2.21 2.44
C LEU A 103 24.54 0.75 2.79
N ASN A 104 25.04 0.38 3.96
CA ASN A 104 24.60 -0.70 4.84
C ASN A 104 23.27 -0.30 5.53
N HIS A 105 22.25 0.02 4.75
CA HIS A 105 20.94 0.41 5.28
C HIS A 105 20.09 -0.79 5.65
N VAL A 106 19.21 -0.60 6.62
CA VAL A 106 18.05 -1.46 6.82
C VAL A 106 16.90 -0.83 6.01
N PRO A 107 16.50 -1.41 4.86
CA PRO A 107 15.30 -0.96 4.16
C PRO A 107 14.07 -1.33 4.99
N ALA A 108 13.11 -0.42 5.03
CA ALA A 108 11.80 -0.67 5.62
C ALA A 108 10.71 0.07 4.82
N ARG A 109 9.46 -0.29 5.05
CA ARG A 109 8.29 0.27 4.36
C ARG A 109 7.91 1.60 4.97
N LEU A 110 7.76 2.63 4.14
CA LEU A 110 7.16 3.91 4.50
C LEU A 110 5.69 3.90 4.05
N LEU A 111 4.77 3.90 5.00
CA LEU A 111 3.35 4.01 4.69
C LEU A 111 3.02 5.45 4.36
N SER A 112 2.54 5.74 3.15
CA SER A 112 2.09 7.09 2.80
C SER A 112 0.60 7.01 2.48
N GLY A 113 -0.21 7.91 3.03
CA GLY A 113 -1.65 7.70 3.11
C GLY A 113 -2.40 7.53 1.79
N SER A 114 -3.10 8.57 1.31
CA SER A 114 -3.89 8.46 0.07
C SER A 114 -3.01 8.19 -1.18
N SER A 115 -1.70 8.48 -1.07
CA SER A 115 -0.70 8.28 -2.13
C SER A 115 -0.10 6.87 -2.19
N GLY A 116 -0.38 6.01 -1.21
CA GLY A 116 0.15 4.65 -1.12
C GLY A 116 1.61 4.55 -0.67
N ASP A 117 2.05 3.32 -0.46
CA ASP A 117 3.30 2.96 0.20
C ASP A 117 4.53 3.25 -0.66
N ARG A 118 5.61 3.63 0.02
CA ARG A 118 6.94 3.88 -0.52
C ARG A 118 7.97 3.10 0.27
N LEU A 119 9.19 3.01 -0.24
CA LEU A 119 10.28 2.45 0.55
C LEU A 119 11.09 3.57 1.18
N HIS A 120 11.59 3.31 2.37
CA HIS A 120 12.62 4.12 2.99
C HIS A 120 13.80 3.24 3.38
N ALA A 121 14.95 3.87 3.52
CA ALA A 121 16.17 3.24 3.96
C ALA A 121 16.72 4.03 5.13
N LEU A 122 16.91 3.36 6.27
CA LEU A 122 17.41 3.97 7.49
C LEU A 122 18.82 3.45 7.81
N SER A 123 19.70 4.36 8.25
CA SER A 123 20.99 4.08 8.89
C SER A 123 21.08 4.93 10.15
N ILE A 124 22.06 4.64 11.00
CA ILE A 124 22.46 5.48 12.14
C ILE A 124 22.78 6.92 11.70
N SER A 125 23.26 7.11 10.46
CA SER A 125 23.78 8.40 9.98
C SER A 125 23.02 9.03 8.82
N ASN A 126 22.06 8.32 8.21
CA ASN A 126 21.34 8.85 7.07
C ASN A 126 19.96 8.20 6.90
N MET A 127 19.06 8.90 6.24
CA MET A 127 17.76 8.40 5.80
C MET A 127 17.55 8.69 4.31
N ALA A 128 16.92 7.76 3.61
CA ALA A 128 16.49 7.98 2.22
C ALA A 128 15.04 7.52 2.04
N ILE A 129 14.29 8.19 1.17
CA ILE A 129 12.90 7.86 0.84
C ILE A 129 12.79 7.70 -0.68
N SER A 130 12.04 6.70 -1.14
CA SER A 130 11.79 6.52 -2.56
C SER A 130 10.89 7.64 -3.12
N GLU A 131 11.20 8.11 -4.32
CA GLU A 131 10.41 9.16 -4.99
C GLU A 131 9.29 8.56 -5.85
N ASP A 132 9.40 7.27 -6.17
CA ASP A 132 8.45 6.50 -6.97
C ASP A 132 8.08 5.18 -6.27
N PRO A 133 6.93 4.58 -6.61
CA PRO A 133 6.45 3.33 -6.00
C PRO A 133 7.37 2.14 -6.29
N PHE A 134 8.14 2.15 -7.37
CA PHE A 134 9.06 1.04 -7.71
C PHE A 134 10.42 1.20 -7.04
N SER A 135 10.63 2.31 -6.34
CA SER A 135 11.90 2.71 -5.73
C SER A 135 13.06 2.85 -6.69
N ALA A 136 12.78 3.11 -7.97
CA ALA A 136 13.82 3.36 -8.97
C ALA A 136 14.66 4.60 -8.63
N ARG A 137 14.07 5.59 -7.95
CA ARG A 137 14.68 6.86 -7.54
C ARG A 137 14.55 7.07 -6.04
N TRP A 138 15.58 7.66 -5.46
CA TRP A 138 15.71 7.88 -4.02
C TRP A 138 16.12 9.32 -3.72
N HIS A 139 15.42 9.92 -2.76
CA HIS A 139 15.80 11.18 -2.16
C HIS A 139 16.69 10.93 -0.93
N MET A 140 17.91 11.48 -0.92
CA MET A 140 18.97 11.12 0.05
C MET A 140 19.41 12.24 1.00
N ASN A 141 18.73 13.39 0.99
CA ASN A 141 19.10 14.58 1.76
C ASN A 141 18.26 14.73 3.04
N PHE A 142 18.12 13.66 3.82
CA PHE A 142 17.45 13.72 5.11
C PHE A 142 18.47 13.62 6.24
N GLU A 143 18.34 14.50 7.24
CA GLU A 143 19.02 14.25 8.51
C GLU A 143 18.54 12.90 9.08
N PRO A 144 19.39 12.12 9.76
CA PRO A 144 18.93 10.92 10.44
C PRO A 144 18.03 11.28 11.64
N PRO A 145 17.08 10.40 12.02
CA PRO A 145 16.39 10.51 13.30
C PRO A 145 17.38 10.55 14.47
N LYS A 146 16.99 11.21 15.56
CA LYS A 146 17.82 11.35 16.76
C LYS A 146 17.88 10.03 17.54
N VAL A 147 16.84 9.21 17.46
CA VAL A 147 16.79 7.90 18.11
C VAL A 147 16.98 6.79 17.09
N TRP A 148 17.99 5.94 17.33
CA TRP A 148 18.23 4.77 16.50
C TRP A 148 17.29 3.61 16.84
N ARG A 149 16.73 2.97 15.80
CA ARG A 149 15.70 1.92 15.91
C ARG A 149 16.05 0.74 15.01
N GLN A 150 15.75 -0.47 15.48
CA GLN A 150 15.98 -1.71 14.71
C GLN A 150 14.76 -2.11 13.89
N ASP A 151 13.57 -1.80 14.40
CA ASP A 151 12.30 -2.24 13.83
C ASP A 151 11.26 -1.13 13.95
N ALA A 152 11.56 -0.03 13.27
CA ALA A 152 10.78 1.19 13.30
C ALA A 152 9.55 1.09 12.40
N VAL A 153 8.48 1.72 12.85
CA VAL A 153 7.34 2.08 12.02
C VAL A 153 7.60 3.45 11.45
N LEU A 154 7.49 3.59 10.12
CA LEU A 154 7.56 4.88 9.46
C LEU A 154 6.31 5.15 8.64
N ALA A 155 5.80 6.37 8.78
CA ALA A 155 4.64 6.84 8.06
C ALA A 155 4.83 8.26 7.57
N GLU A 156 4.39 8.53 6.34
CA GLU A 156 4.23 9.85 5.78
C GLU A 156 2.78 10.30 5.95
N VAL A 157 2.59 11.33 6.76
CA VAL A 157 1.29 11.95 7.08
C VAL A 157 1.34 13.37 6.54
N GLY A 158 0.78 13.58 5.34
CA GLY A 158 0.85 14.87 4.65
C GLY A 158 2.29 15.36 4.47
N ARG A 159 2.65 16.49 5.11
CA ARG A 159 4.01 17.08 5.04
C ARG A 159 5.01 16.47 6.03
N TRP A 160 4.55 15.62 6.94
CA TRP A 160 5.34 15.10 8.04
C TRP A 160 5.73 13.65 7.79
N VAL A 161 6.94 13.27 8.22
CA VAL A 161 7.33 11.87 8.35
C VAL A 161 7.41 11.55 9.83
N VAL A 162 6.60 10.60 10.28
CA VAL A 162 6.56 10.13 11.66
C VAL A 162 7.34 8.82 11.74
N ILE A 163 8.28 8.75 12.67
CA ILE A 163 8.97 7.52 13.03
C ILE A 163 8.66 7.17 14.47
N THR A 164 8.25 5.92 14.67
CA THR A 164 7.99 5.36 16.00
C THR A 164 8.48 3.91 16.05
N GLY A 165 8.35 3.30 17.21
CA GLY A 165 8.62 1.89 17.42
C GLY A 165 9.91 1.61 18.20
N ARG A 166 10.33 0.35 18.24
CA ARG A 166 11.28 -0.16 19.24
C ARG A 166 12.66 0.48 19.13
N CYS A 167 13.00 1.27 20.15
CA CYS A 167 14.38 1.68 20.43
C CYS A 167 15.17 0.53 21.08
N LEU A 168 16.44 0.37 20.71
CA LEU A 168 17.30 -0.71 21.20
C LEU A 168 18.03 -0.37 22.51
N ILE A 169 18.36 0.90 22.72
CA ILE A 169 19.17 1.36 23.85
C ILE A 169 18.54 2.65 24.38
N PRO A 170 17.85 2.62 25.53
CA PRO A 170 17.49 3.86 26.22
C PRO A 170 18.78 4.48 26.76
N LEU A 171 19.12 5.67 26.31
CA LEU A 171 20.26 6.43 26.82
C LEU A 171 19.88 7.18 28.10
N TYR A 172 18.61 7.55 28.25
CA TYR A 172 18.14 8.41 29.34
C TYR A 172 16.87 7.92 30.08
N GLY A 173 16.22 6.81 29.65
CA GLY A 173 15.12 6.18 30.41
C GLY A 173 14.17 5.30 29.57
N GLU A 174 13.25 4.59 30.23
CA GLU A 174 12.30 3.68 29.56
C GLU A 174 11.32 4.40 28.61
N GLU A 175 11.05 5.69 28.83
CA GLU A 175 10.20 6.51 27.95
C GLU A 175 10.77 6.65 26.53
N GLU A 176 12.09 6.49 26.35
CA GLU A 176 12.72 6.51 25.03
C GLU A 176 12.40 5.28 24.19
N LEU A 177 11.96 4.18 24.82
CA LEU A 177 11.52 2.96 24.12
C LEU A 177 10.22 3.18 23.33
N ARG A 178 9.43 4.19 23.73
CA ARG A 178 8.18 4.64 23.09
C ARG A 178 8.33 5.98 22.39
N SER A 179 9.55 6.48 22.22
CA SER A 179 9.80 7.78 21.59
C SER A 179 9.22 7.84 20.19
N VAL A 180 8.62 8.99 19.88
CA VAL A 180 8.09 9.35 18.56
C VAL A 180 8.86 10.57 18.08
N GLU A 181 9.33 10.51 16.83
CA GLU A 181 9.96 11.65 16.18
C GLU A 181 9.21 12.02 14.91
N VAL A 182 9.13 13.32 14.66
CA VAL A 182 8.44 13.89 13.52
C VAL A 182 9.43 14.73 12.73
N TYR A 183 9.60 14.40 11.45
CA TYR A 183 10.33 15.19 10.48
C TYR A 183 9.35 16.09 9.74
N ASP A 184 9.59 17.40 9.78
CA ASP A 184 8.84 18.35 8.97
C ASP A 184 9.61 18.64 7.68
N LYS A 185 9.05 18.19 6.54
CA LYS A 185 9.67 18.34 5.21
C LYS A 185 9.93 19.79 4.81
N SER A 186 9.24 20.76 5.41
CA SER A 186 9.40 22.18 5.07
C SER A 186 10.58 22.86 5.77
N THR A 187 10.85 22.45 7.02
CA THR A 187 11.94 22.99 7.84
C THR A 187 13.17 22.09 7.73
N SER A 188 12.98 20.87 7.22
CA SER A 188 14.00 19.85 7.11
C SER A 188 14.62 19.49 8.47
N THR A 189 13.79 19.42 9.52
CA THR A 189 14.25 19.15 10.88
C THR A 189 13.45 18.04 11.57
N TRP A 190 14.15 17.25 12.39
CA TRP A 190 13.56 16.28 13.32
C TRP A 190 13.21 16.90 14.65
N GLN A 191 12.02 16.59 15.13
CA GLN A 191 11.51 17.05 16.41
C GLN A 191 10.93 15.89 17.20
N MET A 192 11.19 15.89 18.52
CA MET A 192 10.57 14.94 19.43
C MET A 192 9.08 15.27 19.59
N ALA A 193 8.27 14.24 19.74
CA ALA A 193 6.84 14.34 20.04
C ALA A 193 6.49 13.56 21.31
N GLU A 194 5.21 13.57 21.67
CA GLU A 194 4.69 12.73 22.75
C GLU A 194 4.96 11.25 22.46
N SER A 195 5.53 10.54 23.44
CA SER A 195 5.79 9.11 23.35
C SER A 195 4.49 8.32 23.16
N MET A 196 4.56 7.16 22.49
CA MET A 196 3.40 6.28 22.29
C MET A 196 2.66 5.99 23.61
N PRO A 197 1.33 5.81 23.62
CA PRO A 197 0.59 5.45 24.83
C PRO A 197 1.15 4.20 25.52
N VAL A 198 1.10 4.16 26.86
CA VAL A 198 1.63 3.05 27.69
C VAL A 198 0.97 1.71 27.40
N GLN A 199 -0.23 1.71 26.82
CA GLN A 199 -0.94 0.50 26.41
C GLN A 199 -0.23 -0.25 25.28
N PHE A 200 0.72 0.38 24.58
CA PHE A 200 1.61 -0.26 23.60
C PHE A 200 2.91 -0.79 24.22
N ASP A 201 3.07 -0.73 25.54
CA ASP A 201 4.26 -1.23 26.23
C ASP A 201 4.46 -2.73 25.90
N GLY A 202 5.69 -3.07 25.48
CA GLY A 202 6.03 -4.43 25.05
C GLY A 202 5.73 -4.75 23.58
N SER A 203 4.92 -3.94 22.89
CA SER A 203 4.52 -4.15 21.49
C SER A 203 4.90 -2.97 20.59
N THR A 204 6.11 -2.43 20.76
CA THR A 204 6.59 -1.27 19.97
C THR A 204 7.30 -1.67 18.67
N SER A 205 7.44 -2.96 18.37
CA SER A 205 8.07 -3.44 17.14
C SER A 205 7.10 -3.35 15.96
N ALA A 206 7.60 -3.04 14.76
CA ALA A 206 6.81 -3.06 13.54
C ALA A 206 6.18 -4.44 13.26
N THR A 207 6.78 -5.52 13.77
CA THR A 207 6.18 -6.87 13.71
C THR A 207 4.96 -7.05 14.64
N SER A 208 4.89 -6.29 15.74
CA SER A 208 3.76 -6.33 16.69
C SER A 208 2.66 -5.31 16.34
N LEU A 209 2.99 -4.31 15.54
CA LEU A 209 2.11 -3.22 15.17
C LEU A 209 1.57 -3.39 13.75
N SER A 210 0.33 -2.97 13.54
CA SER A 210 -0.23 -2.66 12.23
C SER A 210 -0.55 -1.17 12.22
N VAL A 211 -0.32 -0.53 11.08
CA VAL A 211 -0.24 0.93 10.96
C VAL A 211 -0.86 1.39 9.66
N ALA A 212 -1.51 2.54 9.70
CA ALA A 212 -2.08 3.21 8.54
C ALA A 212 -1.85 4.71 8.67
N ALA A 213 -1.65 5.42 7.55
CA ALA A 213 -1.43 6.85 7.55
C ALA A 213 -2.55 7.52 6.76
N SER A 214 -3.25 8.52 7.29
CA SER A 214 -4.05 9.42 6.46
C SER A 214 -3.21 10.66 6.11
N ASP A 215 -3.82 11.63 5.42
CA ASP A 215 -3.16 12.91 5.19
C ASP A 215 -3.05 13.76 6.47
N GLU A 216 -3.80 13.40 7.52
CA GLU A 216 -3.93 14.15 8.77
C GLU A 216 -3.32 13.42 9.97
N ASN A 217 -3.49 12.10 10.08
CA ASN A 217 -3.12 11.32 11.27
C ASN A 217 -2.38 10.01 10.92
N LEU A 218 -1.52 9.58 11.84
CA LEU A 218 -0.97 8.22 11.87
C LEU A 218 -1.83 7.35 12.78
N TYR A 219 -2.33 6.23 12.30
CA TYR A 219 -3.06 5.23 13.08
C TYR A 219 -2.13 4.07 13.44
N VAL A 220 -2.12 3.69 14.71
CA VAL A 220 -1.28 2.61 15.24
C VAL A 220 -2.16 1.63 16.00
N MET A 221 -2.03 0.35 15.66
CA MET A 221 -2.80 -0.74 16.24
C MET A 221 -1.88 -1.88 16.68
N GLU A 222 -2.07 -2.39 17.88
CA GLU A 222 -1.40 -3.60 18.33
C GLU A 222 -2.12 -4.82 17.77
N ARG A 223 -1.39 -5.64 17.00
CA ARG A 223 -1.95 -6.77 16.26
C ARG A 223 -2.66 -7.77 17.16
N LYS A 224 -2.17 -8.05 18.37
CA LYS A 224 -2.70 -9.13 19.20
C LYS A 224 -3.91 -8.72 20.04
N THR A 225 -3.93 -7.50 20.55
CA THR A 225 -4.95 -7.07 21.51
C THR A 225 -6.04 -6.20 20.89
N GLY A 226 -5.80 -5.65 19.70
CA GLY A 226 -6.69 -4.68 19.06
C GLY A 226 -6.67 -3.32 19.75
N VAL A 227 -5.68 -3.02 20.59
CA VAL A 227 -5.44 -1.67 21.11
C VAL A 227 -5.04 -0.77 19.95
N VAL A 228 -5.75 0.35 19.79
CA VAL A 228 -5.56 1.29 18.69
C VAL A 228 -5.57 2.73 19.21
N SER A 229 -4.74 3.56 18.59
CA SER A 229 -4.72 5.01 18.79
C SER A 229 -4.29 5.70 17.51
N TRP A 230 -4.45 7.02 17.46
CA TRP A 230 -3.96 7.85 16.38
C TRP A 230 -3.06 8.96 16.90
N PHE A 231 -2.12 9.40 16.06
CA PHE A 231 -1.16 10.45 16.36
C PHE A 231 -1.31 11.58 15.35
N ASP A 232 -1.51 12.79 15.85
CA ASP A 232 -1.55 14.00 15.04
C ASP A 232 -0.15 14.63 14.99
N PRO A 233 0.55 14.60 13.85
CA PRO A 233 1.89 15.17 13.72
C PRO A 233 1.93 16.70 13.77
N LYS A 234 0.81 17.39 13.52
CA LYS A 234 0.71 18.84 13.60
C LYS A 234 0.71 19.30 15.06
N HIS A 235 -0.08 18.65 15.91
CA HIS A 235 -0.17 18.97 17.34
C HIS A 235 0.78 18.14 18.21
N ARG A 236 1.36 17.08 17.64
CA ARG A 236 2.35 16.17 18.25
C ARG A 236 1.84 15.44 19.48
N ASN A 237 0.55 15.12 19.45
CA ASN A 237 -0.13 14.46 20.53
C ASN A 237 -0.84 13.20 20.04
N TRP A 238 -1.08 12.31 20.99
CA TRP A 238 -1.90 11.13 20.76
C TRP A 238 -3.37 11.45 21.00
N GLY A 239 -4.20 10.87 20.15
CA GLY A 239 -5.63 10.78 20.35
C GLY A 239 -5.99 9.77 21.45
N PRO A 240 -7.29 9.51 21.65
CA PRO A 240 -7.72 8.47 22.58
C PRO A 240 -7.13 7.11 22.22
N THR A 241 -6.80 6.34 23.24
CA THR A 241 -6.43 4.92 23.10
C THR A 241 -7.63 4.07 23.40
N CYS A 242 -8.05 3.26 22.45
CA CYS A 242 -9.23 2.41 22.53
C CYS A 242 -8.83 0.96 22.30
N GLN A 243 -9.58 0.03 22.90
CA GLN A 243 -9.48 -1.39 22.55
C GLN A 243 -10.71 -1.75 21.73
N LEU A 244 -10.51 -2.32 20.55
CA LEU A 244 -11.61 -2.79 19.70
C LEU A 244 -12.32 -3.95 20.42
N LYS A 245 -13.54 -3.69 20.89
CA LYS A 245 -14.24 -4.55 21.86
C LYS A 245 -15.17 -5.59 21.26
N SER A 246 -15.22 -5.74 19.94
CA SER A 246 -16.42 -6.32 19.34
C SER A 246 -16.33 -7.85 19.12
N CYS A 247 -15.18 -8.44 18.78
CA CYS A 247 -15.16 -9.88 18.52
C CYS A 247 -14.27 -10.70 19.45
N HIS A 248 -14.89 -11.46 20.36
CA HIS A 248 -14.23 -12.37 21.31
C HIS A 248 -13.33 -13.44 20.65
N ASP A 249 -13.44 -13.62 19.34
CA ASP A 249 -12.75 -14.68 18.61
C ASP A 249 -11.58 -14.19 17.74
N VAL A 250 -11.34 -12.87 17.67
CA VAL A 250 -10.25 -12.29 16.86
C VAL A 250 -8.93 -12.36 17.61
N SER A 251 -7.94 -13.00 16.99
CA SER A 251 -6.60 -13.23 17.53
C SER A 251 -5.52 -12.35 16.89
N SER A 252 -5.78 -11.78 15.71
CA SER A 252 -4.89 -10.84 15.04
C SER A 252 -5.67 -9.73 14.36
N TRP A 253 -5.18 -8.50 14.47
CA TRP A 253 -5.75 -7.28 13.93
C TRP A 253 -4.77 -6.59 12.99
N ALA A 254 -5.29 -5.90 11.99
CA ALA A 254 -4.54 -5.04 11.09
C ALA A 254 -5.37 -3.84 10.63
N VAL A 255 -4.71 -2.73 10.29
CA VAL A 255 -5.37 -1.49 9.90
C VAL A 255 -4.80 -0.95 8.59
N ALA A 256 -5.67 -0.46 7.72
CA ALA A 256 -5.36 0.25 6.49
C ALA A 256 -6.23 1.51 6.35
N VAL A 257 -5.83 2.37 5.41
CA VAL A 257 -6.60 3.56 5.04
C VAL A 257 -7.80 3.14 4.19
N GLY A 258 -8.99 3.62 4.56
CA GLY A 258 -10.22 3.43 3.79
C GLY A 258 -10.63 4.69 3.02
N CYS A 259 -11.87 4.67 2.51
CA CYS A 259 -12.47 5.81 1.81
C CYS A 259 -12.90 6.92 2.78
N ALA A 260 -12.93 8.16 2.32
CA ALA A 260 -13.59 9.28 2.99
C ALA A 260 -13.22 9.46 4.49
N LYS A 261 -11.93 9.41 4.83
CA LYS A 261 -11.38 9.51 6.21
C LYS A 261 -11.75 8.36 7.15
N LYS A 262 -12.27 7.26 6.62
CA LYS A 262 -12.50 6.04 7.38
C LYS A 262 -11.28 5.13 7.31
N LEU A 263 -11.20 4.21 8.26
CA LEU A 263 -10.18 3.16 8.33
C LEU A 263 -10.81 1.84 7.94
N LEU A 264 -10.00 0.97 7.36
CA LEU A 264 -10.33 -0.43 7.22
C LEU A 264 -9.56 -1.20 8.27
N VAL A 265 -10.27 -1.97 9.06
CA VAL A 265 -9.69 -2.88 10.04
C VAL A 265 -9.93 -4.30 9.57
N ALA A 266 -8.86 -5.06 9.40
CA ALA A 266 -8.93 -6.49 9.14
C ALA A 266 -8.65 -7.25 10.43
N GLY A 267 -9.41 -8.32 10.68
CA GLY A 267 -9.25 -9.16 11.85
C GLY A 267 -9.36 -10.62 11.48
N MET A 268 -8.45 -11.41 12.03
CA MET A 268 -8.39 -12.85 11.85
C MET A 268 -8.75 -13.52 13.17
N GLY A 269 -9.67 -14.47 13.11
CA GLY A 269 -10.18 -15.12 14.30
C GLY A 269 -10.80 -16.48 14.01
N ALA A 270 -10.99 -17.27 15.06
CA ALA A 270 -11.70 -18.54 14.93
C ALA A 270 -13.21 -18.29 14.71
N MET A 271 -13.85 -19.14 13.93
CA MET A 271 -15.30 -19.29 13.87
C MET A 271 -15.73 -20.52 14.66
N HIS A 272 -17.04 -20.69 14.83
CA HIS A 272 -17.61 -21.97 15.27
C HIS A 272 -17.01 -23.12 14.43
N GLU A 273 -16.62 -24.21 15.11
CA GLU A 273 -15.93 -25.38 14.53
C GLU A 273 -14.41 -25.22 14.27
N SER A 274 -13.73 -24.27 14.92
CA SER A 274 -12.27 -24.09 14.83
C SER A 274 -11.73 -23.75 13.43
N LYS A 275 -12.60 -23.27 12.54
CA LYS A 275 -12.20 -22.76 11.22
C LYS A 275 -11.74 -21.32 11.34
N LEU A 276 -10.69 -20.95 10.63
CA LEU A 276 -10.24 -19.56 10.58
C LEU A 276 -11.21 -18.71 9.75
N SER A 277 -11.43 -17.47 10.17
CA SER A 277 -12.10 -16.45 9.37
C SER A 277 -11.28 -15.18 9.35
N VAL A 278 -11.36 -14.46 8.24
CA VAL A 278 -10.87 -13.09 8.12
C VAL A 278 -12.06 -12.19 7.85
N ARG A 279 -12.19 -11.13 8.64
CA ARG A 279 -13.25 -10.14 8.55
C ARG A 279 -12.66 -8.75 8.34
N ILE A 280 -13.37 -7.91 7.60
CA ILE A 280 -13.05 -6.50 7.40
C ILE A 280 -14.19 -5.65 7.95
N TRP A 281 -13.83 -4.62 8.71
CA TRP A 281 -14.73 -3.59 9.21
C TRP A 281 -14.30 -2.23 8.70
N GLU A 282 -15.28 -1.38 8.47
CA GLU A 282 -15.07 0.04 8.23
C GLU A 282 -15.22 0.80 9.56
N VAL A 283 -14.20 1.55 9.95
CA VAL A 283 -14.10 2.18 11.26
C VAL A 283 -13.91 3.68 11.10
N ASN A 284 -14.65 4.47 11.88
CA ASN A 284 -14.44 5.92 11.95
C ASN A 284 -13.08 6.20 12.61
N GLY A 285 -12.21 6.97 11.93
CA GLY A 285 -10.86 7.26 12.40
C GLY A 285 -10.79 8.07 13.71
N GLU A 286 -11.84 8.78 14.10
CA GLU A 286 -11.86 9.55 15.35
C GLU A 286 -12.31 8.70 16.55
N HIS A 287 -13.37 7.90 16.35
CA HIS A 287 -14.00 7.14 17.44
C HIS A 287 -13.39 5.74 17.64
N LEU A 288 -12.78 5.16 16.60
CA LEU A 288 -12.11 3.85 16.65
C LEU A 288 -13.00 2.74 17.26
N GLN A 289 -14.25 2.65 16.79
CA GLN A 289 -15.21 1.63 17.20
C GLN A 289 -15.57 0.72 16.04
N VAL A 290 -15.72 -0.57 16.34
CA VAL A 290 -16.13 -1.60 15.39
C VAL A 290 -17.55 -2.04 15.73
N GLU A 291 -18.40 -2.17 14.71
CA GLU A 291 -19.75 -2.74 14.80
C GLU A 291 -19.73 -4.13 14.16
N ASP A 292 -19.92 -5.20 14.94
CA ASP A 292 -19.80 -6.58 14.41
C ASP A 292 -20.81 -6.91 13.32
N ASP A 293 -22.00 -6.32 13.39
CA ASP A 293 -23.08 -6.52 12.42
C ASP A 293 -22.77 -5.88 11.06
N LYS A 294 -21.75 -5.01 10.98
CA LYS A 294 -21.30 -4.32 9.76
C LYS A 294 -19.89 -4.75 9.39
N CYS A 295 -19.74 -6.03 9.10
CA CYS A 295 -18.47 -6.61 8.67
C CYS A 295 -18.62 -7.47 7.42
N GLU A 296 -17.58 -7.47 6.61
CA GLU A 296 -17.47 -8.35 5.46
C GLU A 296 -16.60 -9.54 5.77
N VAL A 297 -17.07 -10.73 5.42
CA VAL A 297 -16.37 -11.99 5.67
C VAL A 297 -15.64 -12.41 4.38
N MET A 298 -14.33 -12.63 4.48
CA MET A 298 -13.53 -13.17 3.37
C MET A 298 -14.01 -14.59 3.03
N PRO A 299 -14.16 -14.95 1.73
CA PRO A 299 -14.49 -16.30 1.31
C PRO A 299 -13.52 -17.35 1.88
N THR A 300 -14.06 -18.45 2.40
CA THR A 300 -13.29 -19.51 3.08
C THR A 300 -12.21 -20.11 2.18
N GLU A 301 -12.46 -20.22 0.88
CA GLU A 301 -11.47 -20.73 -0.09
C GLU A 301 -10.21 -19.86 -0.14
N MET A 302 -10.34 -18.56 0.07
CA MET A 302 -9.22 -17.62 0.09
C MET A 302 -8.52 -17.63 1.45
N VAL A 303 -9.27 -17.77 2.54
CA VAL A 303 -8.71 -17.95 3.89
C VAL A 303 -7.82 -19.18 3.93
N ASN A 304 -8.29 -20.32 3.41
CA ASN A 304 -7.52 -21.56 3.36
C ASN A 304 -6.26 -21.46 2.48
N GLN A 305 -6.26 -20.57 1.48
CA GLN A 305 -5.07 -20.31 0.66
C GLN A 305 -4.05 -19.41 1.37
N LEU A 306 -4.51 -18.40 2.13
CA LEU A 306 -3.63 -17.57 2.97
C LEU A 306 -3.05 -18.36 4.16
N PHE A 307 -3.84 -19.28 4.69
CA PHE A 307 -3.63 -19.98 5.95
C PHE A 307 -3.88 -21.49 5.77
N PRO A 308 -3.04 -22.20 4.99
CA PRO A 308 -3.25 -23.62 4.71
C PRO A 308 -3.10 -24.48 5.97
N ASP A 309 -4.04 -25.41 6.18
CA ASP A 309 -4.19 -26.33 7.33
C ASP A 309 -3.01 -27.31 7.56
N ASN A 310 -1.85 -27.09 6.95
CA ASN A 310 -0.69 -28.00 6.99
C ASN A 310 0.10 -27.98 8.32
N VAL A 311 -0.50 -27.55 9.41
CA VAL A 311 0.06 -27.75 10.74
C VAL A 311 -0.92 -28.69 11.43
N GLY A 312 -0.52 -29.95 11.61
CA GLY A 312 -1.39 -31.04 12.08
C GLY A 312 -2.14 -30.71 13.38
N ASP A 313 -3.09 -31.57 13.76
CA ASP A 313 -4.13 -31.47 14.81
C ASP A 313 -3.77 -30.85 16.20
N ASP A 314 -2.53 -30.37 16.42
CA ASP A 314 -2.03 -29.66 17.59
C ASP A 314 -1.39 -28.29 17.26
N ALA A 315 -1.72 -27.72 16.09
CA ALA A 315 -1.17 -26.47 15.61
C ALA A 315 -1.76 -25.24 16.30
N THR A 316 -1.01 -24.71 17.24
CA THR A 316 -1.19 -23.38 17.80
C THR A 316 -1.26 -22.31 16.70
N TRP A 317 -2.46 -21.82 16.38
CA TRP A 317 -2.74 -20.62 15.56
C TRP A 317 -2.02 -19.35 16.05
N HIS A 318 -1.35 -19.42 17.20
CA HIS A 318 -0.64 -18.33 17.89
C HIS A 318 0.51 -17.68 17.10
N GLY A 319 0.92 -18.24 15.95
CA GLY A 319 1.94 -17.67 15.07
C GLY A 319 1.40 -17.01 13.80
N TRP A 320 0.12 -17.17 13.49
CA TRP A 320 -0.48 -16.57 12.30
C TRP A 320 -0.94 -15.16 12.60
N SER A 321 -0.80 -14.30 11.61
CA SER A 321 -1.27 -12.93 11.68
C SER A 321 -1.85 -12.53 10.34
N VAL A 322 -2.66 -11.48 10.38
CA VAL A 322 -3.19 -10.84 9.18
C VAL A 322 -2.56 -9.46 9.06
N GLU A 323 -2.32 -9.03 7.83
CA GLU A 323 -1.94 -7.66 7.50
C GLU A 323 -2.77 -7.18 6.32
N VAL A 324 -3.06 -5.88 6.31
CA VAL A 324 -3.79 -5.22 5.24
C VAL A 324 -3.00 -4.02 4.75
N CYS A 325 -2.99 -3.82 3.44
CA CYS A 325 -2.54 -2.58 2.82
C CYS A 325 -3.61 -2.17 1.80
N GLY A 326 -3.81 -0.87 1.60
CA GLY A 326 -4.86 -0.40 0.69
C GLY A 326 -4.87 1.09 0.51
N THR A 327 -5.77 1.51 -0.36
CA THR A 327 -6.13 2.91 -0.60
C THR A 327 -7.65 3.04 -0.49
N GLU A 328 -8.17 4.24 -0.71
CA GLU A 328 -9.60 4.56 -0.67
C GLU A 328 -10.51 3.72 -1.57
N HIS A 329 -9.98 2.97 -2.56
CA HIS A 329 -10.79 2.17 -3.49
C HIS A 329 -10.68 0.65 -3.28
N GLY A 330 -9.77 0.19 -2.43
CA GLY A 330 -9.45 -1.23 -2.30
C GLY A 330 -7.99 -1.47 -1.92
N GLY A 331 -7.63 -2.73 -1.82
CA GLY A 331 -6.31 -3.13 -1.36
C GLY A 331 -6.13 -4.64 -1.30
N TYR A 332 -5.24 -5.07 -0.41
CA TYR A 332 -4.80 -6.45 -0.27
C TYR A 332 -4.71 -6.86 1.18
N VAL A 333 -5.25 -8.04 1.48
CA VAL A 333 -5.06 -8.76 2.74
C VAL A 333 -4.07 -9.90 2.51
N TYR A 334 -3.11 -10.06 3.40
CA TYR A 334 -2.10 -11.11 3.29
C TYR A 334 -1.63 -11.60 4.66
N ASN A 335 -0.93 -12.73 4.66
CA ASN A 335 -0.29 -13.28 5.84
C ASN A 335 1.17 -12.77 5.89
N PRO A 336 1.54 -11.85 6.79
CA PRO A 336 2.91 -11.32 6.85
C PRO A 336 3.91 -12.36 7.36
N SER A 337 3.46 -13.42 8.06
CA SER A 337 4.32 -14.53 8.47
C SER A 337 4.71 -15.42 7.27
N VAL A 338 3.86 -15.49 6.24
CA VAL A 338 4.07 -16.32 5.05
C VAL A 338 3.61 -15.58 3.78
N VAL A 339 4.29 -14.46 3.47
CA VAL A 339 3.98 -13.62 2.30
C VAL A 339 3.93 -14.41 0.99
N ARG A 340 4.68 -15.52 0.91
CA ARG A 340 4.77 -16.40 -0.27
C ARG A 340 3.48 -17.13 -0.62
N ASN A 341 2.50 -17.19 0.26
CA ASN A 341 1.24 -17.87 -0.02
C ASN A 341 0.41 -17.14 -1.07
N GLY A 342 0.39 -15.81 -1.03
CA GLY A 342 -0.51 -15.01 -1.85
C GLY A 342 -0.95 -13.75 -1.13
N ALA A 343 -1.80 -13.02 -1.83
CA ALA A 343 -2.61 -11.97 -1.25
C ALA A 343 -4.06 -12.13 -1.74
N VAL A 344 -4.99 -11.62 -0.95
CA VAL A 344 -6.39 -11.51 -1.32
C VAL A 344 -6.67 -10.05 -1.61
N PHE A 345 -7.01 -9.76 -2.86
CA PHE A 345 -7.47 -8.45 -3.27
C PHE A 345 -8.90 -8.22 -2.79
N TYR A 346 -9.17 -7.02 -2.28
CA TYR A 346 -10.51 -6.54 -1.98
C TYR A 346 -10.76 -5.22 -2.71
N GLU A 347 -11.95 -5.08 -3.28
CA GLU A 347 -12.47 -3.84 -3.87
C GLU A 347 -13.55 -3.27 -2.97
N LEU A 348 -13.45 -1.98 -2.63
CA LEU A 348 -14.47 -1.31 -1.83
C LEU A 348 -15.64 -0.86 -2.70
N GLU A 349 -16.82 -0.84 -2.10
CA GLU A 349 -18.01 -0.28 -2.74
C GLU A 349 -18.00 1.26 -2.55
N ASP A 350 -18.37 2.01 -3.60
CA ASP A 350 -18.44 3.47 -3.56
C ASP A 350 -19.76 3.96 -2.91
N ASP A 351 -20.73 3.06 -2.68
CA ASP A 351 -22.10 3.37 -2.24
C ASP A 351 -22.28 3.22 -0.71
N GLU A 352 -23.08 4.10 -0.10
CA GLU A 352 -23.23 4.22 1.36
C GLU A 352 -24.17 3.17 2.02
N GLU A 353 -24.87 2.32 1.26
CA GLU A 353 -26.05 1.56 1.76
C GLU A 353 -26.00 0.03 1.64
N GLY A 354 -24.86 -0.57 1.30
CA GLY A 354 -24.69 -2.02 1.31
C GLY A 354 -23.21 -2.37 1.20
N ASN A 355 -22.81 -3.50 1.76
CA ASN A 355 -21.50 -4.14 1.72
C ASN A 355 -20.22 -3.28 1.60
N ILE A 356 -19.31 -3.43 2.57
CA ILE A 356 -18.02 -2.70 2.57
C ILE A 356 -17.15 -3.15 1.37
N VAL A 357 -17.21 -4.43 1.03
CA VAL A 357 -16.36 -5.08 0.03
C VAL A 357 -17.23 -5.58 -1.12
N ARG A 358 -17.07 -4.96 -2.27
CA ARG A 358 -17.76 -5.32 -3.51
C ARG A 358 -17.24 -6.63 -4.10
N ARG A 359 -15.93 -6.87 -4.02
CA ARG A 359 -15.27 -8.01 -4.67
C ARG A 359 -14.07 -8.49 -3.89
N TRP A 360 -13.98 -9.80 -3.76
CA TRP A 360 -12.78 -10.52 -3.32
C TRP A 360 -12.14 -11.24 -4.51
N GLU A 361 -10.81 -11.21 -4.63
CA GLU A 361 -10.08 -11.93 -5.69
C GLU A 361 -8.76 -12.48 -5.15
N TRP A 362 -8.42 -13.71 -5.52
CA TRP A 362 -7.13 -14.30 -5.16
C TRP A 362 -6.03 -13.78 -6.09
N VAL A 363 -4.91 -13.35 -5.51
CA VAL A 363 -3.73 -12.90 -6.24
C VAL A 363 -2.55 -13.84 -5.93
N PRO A 364 -2.23 -14.78 -6.84
CA PRO A 364 -1.07 -15.64 -6.67
C PRO A 364 0.22 -14.83 -6.83
N LEU A 365 1.25 -15.17 -6.06
CA LEU A 365 2.58 -14.60 -6.28
C LEU A 365 3.18 -15.08 -7.60
N PRO A 366 4.05 -14.27 -8.24
CA PRO A 366 4.77 -14.71 -9.41
C PRO A 366 5.80 -15.78 -9.01
N GLU A 367 5.93 -16.82 -9.83
CA GLU A 367 6.84 -17.97 -9.58
C GLU A 367 8.28 -17.51 -9.28
N THR A 368 8.73 -16.42 -9.90
CA THR A 368 10.06 -15.83 -9.71
C THR A 368 10.37 -15.36 -8.28
N VAL A 369 9.33 -15.10 -7.47
CA VAL A 369 9.51 -14.78 -6.04
C VAL A 369 9.76 -16.05 -5.22
N GLY A 370 9.18 -17.19 -5.66
CA GLY A 370 9.30 -18.50 -5.01
C GLY A 370 10.72 -19.03 -4.91
N ASP A 371 11.57 -18.76 -5.91
CA ASP A 371 12.92 -19.34 -6.01
C ASP A 371 13.96 -18.73 -5.05
N ASN A 372 13.71 -17.53 -4.51
CA ASN A 372 14.70 -16.80 -3.69
C ASN A 372 14.48 -17.00 -2.19
N LEU A 373 14.90 -18.14 -1.65
CA LEU A 373 14.72 -18.55 -0.24
C LEU A 373 15.40 -17.64 0.82
N MET A 374 16.31 -16.75 0.43
CA MET A 374 17.08 -15.91 1.38
C MET A 374 16.71 -14.42 1.38
N GLY A 375 15.78 -14.00 0.51
CA GLY A 375 15.38 -12.60 0.40
C GLY A 375 14.33 -12.19 1.44
N ARG A 376 14.45 -10.99 2.00
CA ARG A 376 13.38 -10.34 2.77
C ARG A 376 12.39 -9.73 1.78
N ILE A 377 11.10 -10.02 1.94
CA ILE A 377 10.03 -9.46 1.12
C ILE A 377 9.27 -8.44 1.95
N GLU A 378 9.27 -7.20 1.48
CA GLU A 378 8.36 -6.17 1.99
C GLU A 378 7.17 -6.06 1.03
N VAL A 379 5.96 -5.99 1.58
CA VAL A 379 4.72 -5.86 0.82
C VAL A 379 4.20 -4.44 0.98
N GLY A 380 3.79 -3.79 -0.09
CA GLY A 380 3.08 -2.52 -0.02
C GLY A 380 2.07 -2.39 -1.15
N CYS A 381 1.34 -1.30 -1.17
CA CYS A 381 0.46 -0.98 -2.28
C CYS A 381 0.53 0.50 -2.65
N SER A 382 0.43 0.83 -3.94
CA SER A 382 0.47 2.24 -4.37
C SER A 382 -0.34 2.49 -5.62
N LYS A 383 -0.78 3.74 -5.80
CA LYS A 383 -1.40 4.21 -7.03
C LYS A 383 -0.29 4.49 -8.06
N VAL A 384 -0.20 3.64 -9.08
CA VAL A 384 0.82 3.76 -10.13
C VAL A 384 0.26 4.59 -11.29
N GLY A 385 0.91 5.72 -11.57
CA GLY A 385 0.60 6.57 -12.71
C GLY A 385 1.54 6.37 -13.90
N LEU A 386 1.22 7.01 -15.03
CA LEU A 386 2.08 7.02 -16.21
C LEU A 386 3.46 7.62 -15.95
N SER A 387 3.54 8.62 -15.06
CA SER A 387 4.82 9.23 -14.68
C SER A 387 5.76 8.21 -14.05
N ASP A 388 5.21 7.34 -13.19
CA ASP A 388 5.98 6.31 -12.48
C ASP A 388 6.49 5.25 -13.45
N LEU A 389 5.62 4.82 -14.38
CA LEU A 389 5.97 3.83 -15.39
C LEU A 389 6.95 4.40 -16.44
N SER A 390 6.85 5.69 -16.79
CA SER A 390 7.73 6.32 -17.79
C SER A 390 9.19 6.43 -17.34
N GLY A 391 9.43 6.40 -16.03
CA GLY A 391 10.76 6.38 -15.43
C GLY A 391 11.41 5.00 -15.44
N LEU A 392 10.66 3.94 -15.76
CA LEU A 392 11.18 2.59 -15.88
C LEU A 392 11.73 2.38 -17.30
N SER A 393 12.95 1.87 -17.40
CA SER A 393 13.45 1.29 -18.65
C SER A 393 12.80 -0.10 -18.84
N LEU A 394 11.53 -0.10 -19.25
CA LEU A 394 10.77 -1.32 -19.57
C LEU A 394 11.22 -1.96 -20.88
#